data_AF-A0A524DTU8-F1
#
_entry.id   AF-A0A524DTU8-F1
#
_cell.length_a   1.000
_cell.length_b   1.000
_cell.length_c   1.000
_cell.angle_alpha   90.00
_cell.angle_beta   90.00
_cell.angle_gamma   90.00
#
_symmetry.space_group_name_H-M   'P 1'
#
loop_
_entity.id
_entity.type
_entity.pdbx_description
1 polymer ?
#
loop_
_entity_poly.entity_id
_entity_poly.type
_entity_poly.pdbx_seq_one_letter_code
_entity_poly.pdbx_strand_id
1 'polypeptide(L)'
;MAVTEAEMESPPLFDYLKQEIPMDDLLDYASPKRIRSIDFVKGFAIIMIMMAHIAEAWLDNDWLFAYAVLFCGLDILGPSLFVFLSALSVIFSIKNKEGILPNKVIRNRVFSRGLTIMFIGVIMNLVGLNQAVYRPPFPLMLWGWNILMFLGFSQIASYYALKLKKFFRAIIGGLIIIVTPGLREFLYLGKDTNLLIGILHFIVTSPAPQLTLFPWLSICFISTIFGEYLYEAMIKGTKQDYVVLYRIFLIWGIILVIIGISLGLRLRNPDNMEINEYVHLYLFDIMNQQDYYQFQGIPEFLIRGTAGNMFYNLGAALLIIAISFFFIDLRDGDNRFIRMMIYYGKISLSLFLIHLLFAALFVRQLNIIVFLIAIFAFVAFMGFLMYIWNTYANGVGSPEWIMVQFSRVGQKTGQQVKREIRKTEAAIRHFSQMIAIKKKTKLEKMEDFLAVQKEQRLEELDKKEREKRVEKFHKQMGYDEDKE
;
A
#
# COMPACT_ATOMS: atom_id res chain seq x y z
N MET A 1 -26.76 -39.97 11.44
CA MET A 1 -27.19 -39.06 10.36
C MET A 1 -26.05 -38.91 9.38
N ALA A 2 -26.14 -39.58 8.24
CA ALA A 2 -25.16 -39.51 7.16
C ALA A 2 -25.32 -38.16 6.46
N VAL A 3 -24.30 -37.30 6.53
CA VAL A 3 -24.25 -36.06 5.76
C VAL A 3 -23.86 -36.45 4.34
N THR A 4 -24.81 -36.36 3.42
CA THR A 4 -24.64 -36.58 1.99
C THR A 4 -23.53 -35.67 1.44
N GLU A 5 -22.56 -36.27 0.72
CA GLU A 5 -21.38 -35.61 0.13
C GLU A 5 -21.71 -34.53 -0.92
N ALA A 6 -22.98 -34.35 -1.28
CA ALA A 6 -23.44 -33.44 -2.32
C ALA A 6 -23.30 -31.93 -1.99
N GLU A 7 -23.02 -31.54 -0.75
CA GLU A 7 -22.78 -30.13 -0.41
C GLU A 7 -21.30 -29.71 -0.53
N MET A 8 -20.43 -30.56 -1.10
CA MET A 8 -18.99 -30.27 -1.19
C MET A 8 -18.54 -29.45 -2.39
N GLU A 9 -19.38 -29.25 -3.39
CA GLU A 9 -19.04 -28.41 -4.54
C GLU A 9 -19.13 -26.93 -4.16
N SER A 10 -17.97 -26.26 -4.18
CA SER A 10 -17.94 -24.81 -4.16
C SER A 10 -18.79 -24.29 -5.32
N PRO A 11 -19.70 -23.32 -5.12
CA PRO A 11 -20.47 -22.77 -6.22
C PRO A 11 -19.53 -22.30 -7.35
N PRO A 12 -19.96 -22.36 -8.62
CA PRO A 12 -19.14 -21.93 -9.73
C PRO A 12 -18.72 -20.46 -9.55
N LEU A 13 -17.51 -20.10 -10.01
CA LEU A 13 -16.92 -18.75 -9.89
C LEU A 13 -17.91 -17.64 -10.31
N PHE A 14 -18.76 -17.92 -11.30
CA PHE A 14 -19.77 -16.99 -11.81
C PHE A 14 -20.89 -16.66 -10.82
N ASP A 15 -21.25 -17.55 -9.91
CA ASP A 15 -22.26 -17.27 -8.89
C ASP A 15 -21.73 -16.31 -7.82
N TYR A 16 -20.40 -16.22 -7.65
CA TYR A 16 -19.76 -15.22 -6.78
C TYR A 16 -19.75 -13.81 -7.37
N LEU A 17 -19.57 -13.69 -8.68
CA LEU A 17 -19.64 -12.41 -9.37
C LEU A 17 -21.06 -11.82 -9.36
N LYS A 18 -22.09 -12.68 -9.18
CA LYS A 18 -23.50 -12.31 -9.09
C LYS A 18 -23.96 -11.91 -7.69
N GLN A 19 -23.20 -12.22 -6.63
CA GLN A 19 -23.57 -11.80 -5.27
C GLN A 19 -23.39 -10.30 -5.11
N GLU A 20 -24.46 -9.62 -4.70
CA GLU A 20 -24.42 -8.19 -4.37
C GLU A 20 -23.25 -7.91 -3.43
N ILE A 21 -22.47 -6.88 -3.77
CA ILE A 21 -21.37 -6.45 -2.92
C ILE A 21 -22.03 -5.74 -1.73
N PRO A 22 -21.86 -6.23 -0.48
CA PRO A 22 -22.34 -5.49 0.68
C PRO A 22 -21.80 -4.08 0.58
N MET A 23 -22.65 -3.08 0.72
CA MET A 23 -22.21 -1.68 0.64
C MET A 23 -21.06 -1.44 1.64
N ASP A 24 -21.08 -2.13 2.78
CA ASP A 24 -20.01 -2.13 3.77
C ASP A 24 -18.65 -2.64 3.26
N ASP A 25 -18.58 -3.56 2.29
CA ASP A 25 -17.31 -3.95 1.67
C ASP A 25 -16.82 -2.86 0.72
N LEU A 26 -17.71 -2.26 -0.09
CA LEU A 26 -17.40 -1.07 -0.90
C LEU A 26 -16.97 0.11 0.00
N LEU A 27 -17.53 0.19 1.20
CA LEU A 27 -17.23 1.19 2.23
C LEU A 27 -16.04 0.80 3.14
N ASP A 28 -15.64 -0.48 3.24
CA ASP A 28 -14.42 -0.93 3.94
C ASP A 28 -13.17 -0.69 3.07
N TYR A 29 -13.35 -0.56 1.75
CA TYR A 29 -12.41 0.16 0.86
C TYR A 29 -12.37 1.67 1.16
N ALA A 30 -13.31 2.17 1.94
CA ALA A 30 -13.54 3.56 2.27
C ALA A 30 -13.47 3.88 3.78
N SER A 31 -12.62 3.21 4.58
CA SER A 31 -12.30 3.50 6.01
C SER A 31 -13.33 4.36 6.78
N PRO A 32 -14.03 3.83 7.80
CA PRO A 32 -15.12 4.54 8.47
C PRO A 32 -14.75 5.87 9.17
N LYS A 33 -13.46 6.23 9.24
CA LYS A 33 -13.01 7.60 9.54
C LYS A 33 -12.08 8.10 8.43
N ARG A 34 -12.62 8.51 7.27
CA ARG A 34 -11.80 9.21 6.26
C ARG A 34 -11.50 10.64 6.73
N ILE A 35 -10.25 11.09 6.56
CA ILE A 35 -9.86 12.48 6.83
C ILE A 35 -10.27 13.34 5.63
N ARG A 36 -11.03 14.42 5.89
CA ARG A 36 -11.56 15.28 4.84
C ARG A 36 -10.45 15.98 4.07
N SER A 37 -9.37 16.44 4.73
CA SER A 37 -8.23 17.03 4.02
C SER A 37 -7.50 16.07 3.11
N ILE A 38 -7.34 14.80 3.48
CA ILE A 38 -6.65 13.81 2.63
C ILE A 38 -7.44 13.55 1.36
N ASP A 39 -8.76 13.37 1.47
CA ASP A 39 -9.64 13.24 0.30
C ASP A 39 -9.62 14.54 -0.54
N PHE A 40 -9.63 15.72 0.09
CA PHE A 40 -9.51 17.00 -0.60
C PHE A 40 -8.22 17.11 -1.42
N VAL A 41 -7.06 16.80 -0.82
CA VAL A 41 -5.76 16.88 -1.49
C VAL A 41 -5.66 15.86 -2.61
N LYS A 42 -6.22 14.66 -2.44
CA LYS A 42 -6.33 13.67 -3.53
C LYS A 42 -7.17 14.19 -4.69
N GLY A 43 -8.30 14.84 -4.39
CA GLY A 43 -9.15 15.49 -5.39
C GLY A 43 -8.43 16.59 -6.15
N PHE A 44 -7.64 17.38 -5.44
CA PHE A 44 -6.78 18.40 -6.05
C PHE A 44 -5.74 17.78 -6.97
N ALA A 45 -5.02 16.77 -6.49
CA ALA A 45 -3.99 16.11 -7.28
C ALA A 45 -4.54 15.47 -8.56
N ILE A 46 -5.71 14.82 -8.49
CA ILE A 46 -6.28 14.19 -9.69
C ILE A 46 -6.75 15.22 -10.72
N ILE A 47 -7.28 16.38 -10.29
CA ILE A 47 -7.62 17.47 -11.22
C ILE A 47 -6.36 17.98 -11.92
N MET A 48 -5.27 18.20 -11.17
CA MET A 48 -4.00 18.65 -11.75
C MET A 48 -3.43 17.63 -12.75
N ILE A 49 -3.53 16.33 -12.45
CA ILE A 49 -3.12 15.26 -13.39
C ILE A 49 -3.96 15.30 -14.67
N MET A 50 -5.29 15.40 -14.55
CA MET A 50 -6.18 15.49 -15.71
C MET A 50 -5.84 16.74 -16.54
N MET A 51 -5.65 17.89 -15.89
CA MET A 51 -5.26 19.12 -16.57
C MET A 51 -3.93 18.98 -17.31
N ALA A 52 -2.94 18.33 -16.71
CA ALA A 52 -1.65 18.11 -17.35
C ALA A 52 -1.77 17.21 -18.60
N HIS A 53 -2.43 16.06 -18.50
CA HIS A 53 -2.59 15.15 -19.64
C HIS A 53 -3.42 15.77 -20.77
N ILE A 54 -4.47 16.51 -20.43
CA ILE A 54 -5.32 17.17 -21.43
C ILE A 54 -4.61 18.39 -22.04
N ALA A 55 -3.82 19.14 -21.27
CA ALA A 55 -2.95 20.19 -21.80
C ALA A 55 -1.93 19.61 -22.77
N GLU A 56 -1.27 18.52 -22.39
CA GLU A 56 -0.32 17.82 -23.26
C GLU A 56 -0.96 17.35 -24.55
N ALA A 57 -2.21 16.90 -24.54
CA ALA A 57 -2.87 16.36 -25.72
C ALA A 57 -3.55 17.44 -26.60
N TRP A 58 -4.24 18.40 -26.00
CA TRP A 58 -5.18 19.28 -26.72
C TRP A 58 -4.58 20.63 -27.14
N LEU A 59 -3.58 21.14 -26.41
CA LEU A 59 -2.92 22.38 -26.79
C LEU A 59 -2.23 22.23 -28.15
N ASP A 60 -2.43 23.21 -29.01
CA ASP A 60 -1.69 23.35 -30.25
C ASP A 60 -0.17 23.52 -30.00
N ASN A 61 0.62 23.47 -31.07
CA ASN A 61 2.07 23.54 -30.96
C ASN A 61 2.56 24.92 -30.51
N ASP A 62 1.81 25.99 -30.82
CA ASP A 62 2.19 27.37 -30.48
C ASP A 62 2.14 27.62 -28.97
N TRP A 63 1.24 26.93 -28.26
CA TRP A 63 1.07 27.07 -26.80
C TRP A 63 1.67 25.93 -25.99
N LEU A 64 2.34 24.96 -26.62
CA LEU A 64 2.93 23.81 -25.92
C LEU A 64 4.08 24.22 -24.97
N PHE A 65 4.80 25.30 -25.26
CA PHE A 65 5.80 25.85 -24.35
C PHE A 65 5.18 26.23 -23.00
N ALA A 66 3.97 26.78 -22.98
CA ALA A 66 3.30 27.20 -21.76
C ALA A 66 2.93 26.00 -20.89
N TYR A 67 2.49 24.91 -21.52
CA TYR A 67 2.34 23.62 -20.85
C TYR A 67 3.66 23.16 -20.22
N ALA A 68 4.77 23.20 -20.96
CA ALA A 68 6.06 22.72 -20.44
C ALA A 68 6.57 23.54 -19.25
N VAL A 69 6.45 24.88 -19.30
CA VAL A 69 6.79 25.77 -18.17
C VAL A 69 5.94 25.45 -16.95
N LEU A 70 4.61 25.38 -17.12
CA LEU A 70 3.68 25.13 -16.02
C LEU A 70 3.85 23.72 -15.45
N PHE A 71 4.00 22.72 -16.29
CA PHE A 71 4.17 21.34 -15.87
C PHE A 71 5.47 21.14 -15.10
N CYS A 72 6.57 21.78 -15.52
CA CYS A 72 7.83 21.76 -14.77
C CYS A 72 7.69 22.34 -13.35
N GLY A 73 6.97 23.46 -13.19
CA GLY A 73 6.76 24.09 -11.88
C GLY A 73 5.69 23.42 -11.01
N LEU A 74 4.64 22.87 -11.62
CA LEU A 74 3.46 22.34 -10.94
C LEU A 74 3.43 20.81 -10.84
N ASP A 75 4.47 20.11 -11.30
CA ASP A 75 4.55 18.65 -11.26
C ASP A 75 4.28 18.07 -9.87
N ILE A 76 4.76 18.78 -8.84
CA ILE A 76 4.54 18.44 -7.43
C ILE A 76 3.06 18.31 -7.07
N LEU A 77 2.17 19.05 -7.72
CA LEU A 77 0.74 19.03 -7.43
C LEU A 77 0.04 17.80 -8.03
N GLY A 78 0.66 17.11 -8.99
CA GLY A 78 0.06 16.00 -9.72
C GLY A 78 0.56 14.63 -9.26
N PRO A 79 1.35 13.90 -10.09
CA PRO A 79 1.75 12.51 -9.79
C PRO A 79 2.47 12.34 -8.45
N SER A 80 3.38 13.26 -8.09
CA SER A 80 4.16 13.20 -6.85
C SER A 80 3.28 13.15 -5.61
N LEU A 81 2.36 14.12 -5.52
CA LEU A 81 1.39 14.22 -4.43
C LEU A 81 0.43 13.03 -4.42
N PHE A 82 -0.03 12.59 -5.60
CA PHE A 82 -0.94 11.46 -5.71
C PHE A 82 -0.32 10.15 -5.22
N VAL A 83 0.93 9.87 -5.59
CA VAL A 83 1.69 8.71 -5.13
C VAL A 83 1.91 8.76 -3.61
N PHE A 84 2.29 9.92 -3.07
CA PHE A 84 2.47 10.10 -1.63
C PHE A 84 1.18 9.78 -0.85
N LEU A 85 0.04 10.30 -1.30
CA LEU A 85 -1.27 10.07 -0.68
C LEU A 85 -1.76 8.61 -0.83
N SER A 86 -1.37 7.94 -1.92
CA SER A 86 -1.65 6.51 -2.08
C SER A 86 -0.89 5.67 -1.06
N ALA A 87 0.42 5.93 -0.88
CA ALA A 87 1.22 5.25 0.12
C ALA A 87 0.68 5.51 1.55
N LEU A 88 0.25 6.75 1.84
CA LEU A 88 -0.43 7.06 3.10
C LEU A 88 -1.70 6.23 3.32
N SER A 89 -2.50 6.04 2.27
CA SER A 89 -3.78 5.32 2.37
C SER A 89 -3.63 3.83 2.74
N VAL A 90 -2.50 3.23 2.40
CA VAL A 90 -2.18 1.83 2.71
C VAL A 90 -2.02 1.63 4.21
N ILE A 91 -1.46 2.63 4.92
CA ILE A 91 -1.22 2.57 6.36
C ILE A 91 -2.56 2.49 7.09
N PHE A 92 -3.53 3.33 6.71
CA PHE A 92 -4.89 3.26 7.28
C PHE A 92 -5.53 1.90 7.05
N SER A 93 -5.39 1.34 5.85
CA SER A 93 -5.92 0.02 5.55
C SER A 93 -5.30 -1.08 6.40
N ILE A 94 -3.99 -1.00 6.69
CA ILE A 94 -3.29 -2.02 7.49
C ILE A 94 -3.60 -1.83 8.96
N LYS A 95 -3.44 -0.61 9.48
CA LYS A 95 -3.56 -0.29 10.90
C LYS A 95 -4.98 -0.45 11.44
N ASN A 96 -6.00 -0.12 10.66
CA ASN A 96 -7.40 -0.39 11.04
C ASN A 96 -7.71 -1.88 11.17
N LYS A 97 -6.93 -2.76 10.50
CA LYS A 97 -7.15 -4.21 10.47
C LYS A 97 -6.19 -4.96 11.40
N GLU A 98 -5.14 -4.29 11.87
CA GLU A 98 -4.17 -4.83 12.83
C GLU A 98 -4.88 -5.15 14.16
N GLY A 99 -4.66 -6.36 14.69
CA GLY A 99 -5.36 -6.84 15.89
C GLY A 99 -6.77 -7.41 15.66
N ILE A 100 -7.42 -7.08 14.54
CA ILE A 100 -8.75 -7.62 14.17
C ILE A 100 -8.61 -8.83 13.25
N LEU A 101 -7.77 -8.73 12.22
CA LEU A 101 -7.58 -9.77 11.21
C LEU A 101 -6.19 -10.40 11.32
N PRO A 102 -6.01 -11.68 10.95
CA PRO A 102 -4.70 -12.30 10.87
C PRO A 102 -3.79 -11.57 9.87
N ASN A 103 -2.52 -11.37 10.21
CA ASN A 103 -1.53 -10.69 9.36
C ASN A 103 -1.43 -11.28 7.94
N LYS A 104 -1.65 -12.59 7.77
CA LYS A 104 -1.68 -13.25 6.46
C LYS A 104 -2.83 -12.74 5.58
N VAL A 105 -4.00 -12.48 6.16
CA VAL A 105 -5.17 -11.96 5.44
C VAL A 105 -4.93 -10.51 5.02
N ILE A 106 -4.41 -9.68 5.93
CA ILE A 106 -4.07 -8.27 5.65
C ILE A 106 -3.05 -8.21 4.51
N ARG A 107 -1.97 -9.00 4.60
CA ARG A 107 -0.95 -9.10 3.54
C ARG A 107 -1.59 -9.46 2.20
N ASN A 108 -2.39 -10.52 2.16
CA ASN A 108 -2.96 -11.00 0.90
C ASN A 108 -3.91 -9.97 0.28
N ARG A 109 -4.68 -9.22 1.09
CA ARG A 109 -5.52 -8.11 0.58
C ARG A 109 -4.68 -6.97 -0.01
N VAL A 110 -3.63 -6.54 0.69
CA VAL A 110 -2.73 -5.48 0.18
C VAL A 110 -2.02 -5.94 -1.10
N PHE A 111 -1.53 -7.17 -1.13
CA PHE A 111 -0.88 -7.75 -2.31
C PHE A 111 -1.84 -7.89 -3.49
N SER A 112 -3.03 -8.45 -3.27
CA SER A 112 -4.03 -8.61 -4.34
C SER A 112 -4.41 -7.25 -4.93
N ARG A 113 -4.67 -6.24 -4.09
CA ARG A 113 -4.96 -4.88 -4.55
C ARG A 113 -3.80 -4.28 -5.33
N GLY A 114 -2.58 -4.37 -4.80
CA GLY A 114 -1.36 -3.88 -5.45
C GLY A 114 -1.14 -4.54 -6.81
N LEU A 115 -1.27 -5.87 -6.89
CA LEU A 115 -1.12 -6.63 -8.14
C LEU A 115 -2.22 -6.32 -9.15
N THR A 116 -3.48 -6.13 -8.73
CA THR A 116 -4.54 -5.72 -9.65
C THR A 116 -4.27 -4.34 -10.25
N ILE A 117 -3.80 -3.37 -9.45
CA ILE A 117 -3.42 -2.04 -9.96
C ILE A 117 -2.24 -2.16 -10.92
N MET A 118 -1.21 -2.95 -10.57
CA MET A 118 -0.06 -3.19 -11.44
C MET A 118 -0.48 -3.84 -12.76
N PHE A 119 -1.41 -4.80 -12.73
CA PHE A 119 -1.94 -5.44 -13.93
C PHE A 119 -2.64 -4.44 -14.86
N ILE A 120 -3.46 -3.54 -14.30
CA ILE A 120 -4.04 -2.44 -15.08
C ILE A 120 -2.92 -1.54 -15.65
N GLY A 121 -1.89 -1.26 -14.86
CA GLY A 121 -0.69 -0.53 -15.30
C GLY A 121 0.04 -1.19 -16.46
N VAL A 122 0.14 -2.53 -16.48
CA VAL A 122 0.73 -3.29 -17.60
C VAL A 122 -0.09 -3.13 -18.87
N ILE A 123 -1.43 -3.18 -18.78
CA ILE A 123 -2.32 -2.91 -19.91
C ILE A 123 -2.11 -1.48 -20.42
N MET A 124 -1.99 -0.51 -19.51
CA MET A 124 -1.71 0.88 -19.88
C MET A 124 -0.35 1.06 -20.55
N ASN A 125 0.68 0.30 -20.16
CA ASN A 125 1.98 0.32 -20.85
C ASN A 125 1.86 -0.13 -22.31
N LEU A 126 1.03 -1.14 -22.60
CA LEU A 126 0.79 -1.58 -23.99
C LEU A 126 0.23 -0.45 -24.87
N VAL A 127 -0.64 0.40 -24.31
CA VAL A 127 -1.21 1.52 -25.06
C VAL A 127 -0.22 2.70 -25.11
N GLY A 128 0.36 3.07 -23.97
CA GLY A 128 1.21 4.26 -23.83
C GLY A 128 2.60 4.12 -24.45
N LEU A 129 3.29 2.98 -24.26
CA LEU A 129 4.66 2.80 -24.78
C LEU A 129 4.68 2.61 -26.30
N ASN A 130 3.58 2.21 -26.91
CA ASN A 130 3.44 2.21 -28.37
C ASN A 130 3.48 3.62 -28.97
N GLN A 131 3.18 4.65 -28.17
CA GLN A 131 3.27 6.05 -28.57
C GLN A 131 4.57 6.74 -28.12
N ALA A 132 5.38 6.07 -27.29
CA ALA A 132 6.65 6.62 -26.82
C ALA A 132 7.68 6.71 -27.95
N VAL A 133 8.63 7.65 -27.80
CA VAL A 133 9.75 7.86 -28.72
C VAL A 133 10.59 6.58 -28.85
N TYR A 134 10.84 5.92 -27.72
CA TYR A 134 11.47 4.60 -27.69
C TYR A 134 10.40 3.52 -27.54
N ARG A 135 10.31 2.63 -28.54
CA ARG A 135 9.35 1.52 -28.58
C ARG A 135 10.05 0.20 -28.23
N PRO A 136 10.07 -0.23 -26.96
CA PRO A 136 10.61 -1.52 -26.61
C PRO A 136 9.82 -2.64 -27.31
N PRO A 137 10.48 -3.70 -27.81
CA PRO A 137 9.80 -4.81 -28.45
C PRO A 137 8.95 -5.61 -27.44
N PHE A 138 7.98 -6.38 -27.92
CA PHE A 138 7.27 -7.34 -27.08
C PHE A 138 8.21 -8.49 -26.68
N PRO A 139 8.22 -8.96 -25.41
CA PRO A 139 7.33 -8.61 -24.30
C PRO A 139 7.82 -7.45 -23.39
N LEU A 140 8.94 -6.79 -23.71
CA LEU A 140 9.53 -5.73 -22.88
C LEU A 140 8.59 -4.52 -22.70
N MET A 141 7.74 -4.23 -23.69
CA MET A 141 6.69 -3.18 -23.59
C MET A 141 5.62 -3.45 -22.52
N LEU A 142 5.55 -4.65 -21.94
CA LEU A 142 4.66 -4.92 -20.81
C LEU A 142 5.18 -4.27 -19.52
N TRP A 143 6.49 -3.99 -19.44
CA TRP A 143 7.16 -3.47 -18.26
C TRP A 143 7.51 -1.99 -18.43
N GLY A 144 7.14 -1.18 -17.45
CA GLY A 144 7.19 0.28 -17.54
C GLY A 144 6.71 0.90 -16.24
N TRP A 145 7.52 1.71 -15.56
CA TRP A 145 7.07 2.42 -14.34
C TRP A 145 6.18 3.61 -14.68
N ASN A 146 4.96 3.32 -15.13
CA ASN A 146 3.88 4.29 -15.12
C ASN A 146 3.32 4.46 -13.71
N ILE A 147 2.48 5.48 -13.53
CA ILE A 147 1.93 5.82 -12.21
C ILE A 147 1.08 4.70 -11.61
N LEU A 148 0.31 3.94 -12.40
CA LEU A 148 -0.46 2.82 -11.88
C LEU A 148 0.45 1.67 -11.41
N MET A 149 1.45 1.31 -12.21
CA MET A 149 2.41 0.28 -11.81
C MET A 149 3.11 0.67 -10.51
N PHE A 150 3.53 1.92 -10.38
CA PHE A 150 4.13 2.44 -9.15
C PHE A 150 3.13 2.48 -7.99
N LEU A 151 1.89 2.91 -8.21
CA LEU A 151 0.84 2.92 -7.18
C LEU A 151 0.60 1.52 -6.62
N GLY A 152 0.47 0.51 -7.48
CA GLY A 152 0.29 -0.88 -7.06
C GLY A 152 1.51 -1.42 -6.30
N PHE A 153 2.71 -1.16 -6.80
CA PHE A 153 3.96 -1.51 -6.12
C PHE A 153 4.11 -0.81 -4.75
N SER A 154 3.74 0.47 -4.67
CA SER A 154 3.84 1.26 -3.44
C SER A 154 3.02 0.66 -2.30
N GLN A 155 1.91 -0.03 -2.60
CA GLN A 155 1.11 -0.72 -1.58
C GLN A 155 1.88 -1.89 -0.97
N ILE A 156 2.52 -2.68 -1.82
CA ILE A 156 3.33 -3.83 -1.39
C ILE A 156 4.54 -3.34 -0.60
N ALA A 157 5.27 -2.35 -1.13
CA ALA A 157 6.44 -1.78 -0.48
C ALA A 157 6.10 -1.16 0.89
N SER A 158 5.00 -0.39 0.98
CA SER A 158 4.56 0.23 2.23
C SER A 158 4.20 -0.79 3.31
N TYR A 159 3.60 -1.93 2.93
CA TYR A 159 3.33 -3.03 3.87
C TYR A 159 4.61 -3.58 4.51
N TYR A 160 5.68 -3.75 3.74
CA TYR A 160 6.96 -4.20 4.29
C TYR A 160 7.70 -3.11 5.05
N ALA A 161 7.63 -1.87 4.58
CA ALA A 161 8.22 -0.72 5.28
C ALA A 161 7.66 -0.58 6.69
N LEU A 162 6.35 -0.79 6.89
CA LEU A 162 5.71 -0.73 8.21
C LEU A 162 6.22 -1.77 9.23
N LYS A 163 6.89 -2.84 8.79
CA LYS A 163 7.53 -3.80 9.69
C LYS A 163 8.83 -3.28 10.30
N LEU A 164 9.37 -2.18 9.77
CA LEU A 164 10.58 -1.55 10.23
C LEU A 164 10.26 -0.42 11.21
N LYS A 165 11.15 -0.18 12.18
CA LYS A 165 11.05 0.98 13.07
C LYS A 165 11.13 2.29 12.26
N LYS A 166 10.46 3.34 12.73
CA LYS A 166 10.39 4.67 12.08
C LYS A 166 11.79 5.19 11.69
N PHE A 167 12.78 5.04 12.59
CA PHE A 167 14.18 5.44 12.35
C PHE A 167 14.82 4.73 11.14
N PHE A 168 14.68 3.40 11.02
CA PHE A 168 15.26 2.65 9.90
C PHE A 168 14.59 3.01 8.57
N ARG A 169 13.28 3.27 8.57
CA ARG A 169 12.59 3.75 7.36
C ARG A 169 13.11 5.11 6.91
N ALA A 170 13.36 6.03 7.84
CA ALA A 170 13.93 7.34 7.53
C ALA A 170 15.33 7.21 6.92
N ILE A 171 16.20 6.36 7.51
CA ILE A 171 17.54 6.10 6.97
C ILE A 171 17.46 5.47 5.58
N ILE A 172 16.68 4.40 5.41
CA ILE A 172 16.57 3.70 4.12
C ILE A 172 16.00 4.64 3.06
N GLY A 173 14.94 5.38 3.37
CA GLY A 173 14.35 6.36 2.46
C GLY A 173 15.36 7.45 2.05
N GLY A 174 16.07 8.04 3.02
CA GLY A 174 17.10 9.05 2.76
C GLY A 174 18.27 8.50 1.95
N LEU A 175 18.74 7.29 2.27
CA LEU A 175 19.82 6.62 1.54
C LEU A 175 19.44 6.35 0.09
N ILE A 176 18.23 5.86 -0.16
CA ILE A 176 17.71 5.66 -1.52
C ILE A 176 17.75 6.96 -2.30
N ILE A 177 17.28 8.08 -1.73
CA ILE A 177 17.29 9.40 -2.40
C ILE A 177 18.71 9.82 -2.78
N ILE A 178 19.66 9.72 -1.85
CA ILE A 178 21.05 10.17 -2.05
C ILE A 178 21.80 9.27 -3.04
N VAL A 179 21.60 7.96 -2.98
CA VAL A 179 22.31 6.98 -3.83
C VAL A 179 21.74 6.93 -5.24
N THR A 180 20.46 7.30 -5.43
CA THR A 180 19.76 7.15 -6.72
C THR A 180 20.53 7.75 -7.90
N PRO A 181 20.99 9.02 -7.90
CA PRO A 181 21.62 9.60 -9.07
C PRO A 181 22.84 8.81 -9.55
N GLY A 182 23.75 8.47 -8.62
CA GLY A 182 24.96 7.70 -8.94
C GLY A 182 24.65 6.25 -9.34
N LEU A 183 23.66 5.61 -8.71
CA LEU A 183 23.24 4.26 -9.12
C LEU A 183 22.69 4.27 -10.54
N ARG A 184 21.85 5.25 -10.89
CA ARG A 184 21.24 5.34 -12.22
C ARG A 184 22.28 5.61 -13.30
N GLU A 185 23.21 6.52 -13.06
CA GLU A 185 24.33 6.78 -13.96
C GLU A 185 25.18 5.52 -14.18
N PHE A 186 25.54 4.82 -13.09
CA PHE A 186 26.26 3.56 -13.17
C PHE A 186 25.52 2.49 -13.99
N LEU A 187 24.21 2.32 -13.74
CA LEU A 187 23.38 1.37 -14.48
C LEU A 187 23.28 1.75 -15.96
N TYR A 188 23.14 3.04 -16.27
CA TYR A 188 23.04 3.52 -17.65
C TYR A 188 24.33 3.27 -18.44
N LEU A 189 25.50 3.61 -17.87
CA LEU A 189 26.79 3.42 -18.53
C LEU A 189 27.16 1.94 -18.72
N GLY A 190 26.72 1.07 -17.81
CA GLY A 190 27.04 -0.35 -17.85
C GLY A 190 26.02 -1.24 -18.59
N LYS A 191 24.85 -0.72 -18.97
CA LYS A 191 23.74 -1.54 -19.50
C LYS A 191 24.10 -2.31 -20.77
N ASP A 192 24.96 -1.73 -21.63
CA ASP A 192 25.34 -2.30 -22.92
C ASP A 192 26.59 -3.20 -22.83
N THR A 193 27.34 -3.12 -21.74
CA THR A 193 28.57 -3.90 -21.53
C THR A 193 28.36 -5.15 -20.67
N ASN A 194 27.34 -5.15 -19.81
CA ASN A 194 27.06 -6.26 -18.90
C ASN A 194 25.55 -6.57 -18.84
N LEU A 195 25.17 -7.79 -19.21
CA LEU A 195 23.78 -8.23 -19.24
C LEU A 195 23.06 -8.06 -17.90
N LEU A 196 23.74 -8.34 -16.77
CA LEU A 196 23.13 -8.18 -15.44
C LEU A 196 22.87 -6.70 -15.14
N ILE A 197 23.79 -5.81 -15.51
CA ILE A 197 23.59 -4.36 -15.39
C ILE A 197 22.45 -3.91 -16.29
N GLY A 198 22.34 -4.42 -17.52
CA GLY A 198 21.22 -4.14 -18.42
C GLY A 198 19.88 -4.58 -17.85
N ILE A 199 19.79 -5.77 -17.24
CA ILE A 199 18.58 -6.24 -16.56
C ILE A 199 18.24 -5.34 -15.36
N LEU A 200 19.24 -4.97 -14.55
CA LEU A 200 19.03 -4.08 -13.41
C LEU A 200 18.57 -2.68 -13.84
N HIS A 201 19.19 -2.12 -14.87
CA HIS A 201 18.78 -0.86 -15.50
C HIS A 201 17.32 -0.93 -15.97
N PHE A 202 16.94 -2.01 -16.66
CA PHE A 202 15.56 -2.23 -17.10
C PHE A 202 14.56 -2.34 -15.94
N ILE A 203 14.94 -2.96 -14.82
CA ILE A 203 14.04 -3.07 -13.65
C ILE A 203 13.96 -1.76 -12.88
N VAL A 204 15.08 -1.06 -12.70
CA VAL A 204 15.18 0.15 -11.86
C VAL A 204 14.69 1.40 -12.59
N THR A 205 15.16 1.61 -13.81
CA THR A 205 14.87 2.79 -14.62
C THR A 205 13.68 2.53 -15.53
N SER A 206 13.60 1.34 -16.14
CA SER A 206 12.53 0.91 -17.06
C SER A 206 12.49 1.71 -18.37
N PRO A 207 12.00 1.12 -19.48
CA PRO A 207 12.07 1.77 -20.80
C PRO A 207 11.33 3.11 -20.90
N ALA A 208 10.49 3.45 -19.92
CA ALA A 208 9.94 4.79 -19.72
C ALA A 208 10.26 5.32 -18.31
N PRO A 209 11.32 6.13 -18.14
CA PRO A 209 11.77 6.61 -16.84
C PRO A 209 10.92 7.77 -16.25
N GLN A 210 9.60 7.76 -16.46
CA GLN A 210 8.72 8.81 -15.95
C GLN A 210 8.60 8.77 -14.41
N LEU A 211 8.59 7.57 -13.81
CA LEU A 211 8.55 7.33 -12.36
C LEU A 211 9.49 6.18 -11.98
N THR A 212 10.79 6.35 -12.21
CA THR A 212 11.81 5.32 -11.96
C THR A 212 11.68 4.68 -10.57
N LEU A 213 11.74 3.36 -10.48
CA LEU A 213 11.40 2.63 -9.25
C LEU A 213 12.15 3.14 -8.03
N PHE A 214 13.47 3.28 -8.18
CA PHE A 214 14.37 3.42 -7.04
C PHE A 214 14.19 4.75 -6.31
N PRO A 215 14.25 5.94 -6.93
CA PRO A 215 13.99 7.18 -6.21
C PRO A 215 12.60 7.17 -5.58
N TRP A 216 11.59 6.73 -6.34
CA TRP A 216 10.20 6.76 -5.89
C TRP A 216 9.92 5.77 -4.75
N LEU A 217 10.68 4.67 -4.63
CA LEU A 217 10.61 3.74 -3.51
C LEU A 217 10.89 4.44 -2.16
N SER A 218 11.71 5.49 -2.14
CA SER A 218 11.95 6.28 -0.92
C SER A 218 10.66 6.88 -0.33
N ILE A 219 9.71 7.24 -1.19
CA ILE A 219 8.40 7.78 -0.78
C ILE A 219 7.65 6.75 0.05
N CYS A 220 7.69 5.47 -0.32
CA CYS A 220 7.04 4.40 0.45
C CYS A 220 7.60 4.31 1.88
N PHE A 221 8.92 4.44 2.05
CA PHE A 221 9.54 4.40 3.38
C PHE A 221 9.20 5.65 4.21
N ILE A 222 9.35 6.84 3.63
CA ILE A 222 9.18 8.11 4.35
C ILE A 222 7.70 8.39 4.65
N SER A 223 6.80 8.20 3.67
CA SER A 223 5.36 8.42 3.84
C SER A 223 4.76 7.54 4.95
N THR A 224 5.26 6.31 5.14
CA THR A 224 4.77 5.43 6.23
C THR A 224 5.02 5.99 7.63
N ILE A 225 6.05 6.81 7.81
CA ILE A 225 6.31 7.48 9.09
C ILE A 225 5.23 8.53 9.36
N PHE A 226 4.96 9.38 8.36
CA PHE A 226 3.96 10.43 8.48
C PHE A 226 2.54 9.89 8.57
N GLY A 227 2.23 8.80 7.88
CA GLY A 227 0.91 8.18 8.00
C GLY A 227 0.68 7.45 9.30
N GLU A 228 1.71 6.97 10.00
CA GLU A 228 1.55 6.52 11.39
C GLU A 228 1.22 7.68 12.34
N TYR A 229 1.91 8.82 12.22
CA TYR A 229 1.55 10.01 13.01
C TYR A 229 0.12 10.47 12.73
N LEU A 230 -0.28 10.44 11.47
CA LEU A 230 -1.64 10.78 11.05
C LEU A 230 -2.66 9.80 11.66
N TYR A 231 -2.39 8.51 11.61
CA TYR A 231 -3.23 7.46 12.20
C TYR A 231 -3.35 7.58 13.73
N GLU A 232 -2.24 7.78 14.43
CA GLU A 232 -2.20 7.97 15.88
C GLU A 232 -3.05 9.18 16.29
N ALA A 233 -2.95 10.29 15.56
CA ALA A 233 -3.74 11.49 15.80
C ALA A 233 -5.25 11.23 15.57
N MET A 234 -5.62 10.47 14.55
CA MET A 234 -7.01 10.12 14.25
C MET A 234 -7.66 9.20 15.28
N ILE A 235 -6.91 8.24 15.83
CA ILE A 235 -7.42 7.36 16.89
C ILE A 235 -7.79 8.20 18.11
N LYS A 236 -6.88 9.09 18.52
CA LYS A 236 -7.10 9.96 19.68
C LYS A 236 -8.21 10.98 19.43
N GLY A 237 -8.27 11.53 18.22
CA GLY A 237 -9.33 12.45 17.77
C GLY A 237 -9.39 13.78 18.53
N THR A 238 -8.37 14.13 19.32
CA THR A 238 -8.35 15.40 20.05
C THR A 238 -7.84 16.53 19.15
N LYS A 239 -8.39 17.74 19.35
CA LYS A 239 -7.91 18.94 18.65
C LYS A 239 -6.42 19.20 18.91
N GLN A 240 -5.93 18.87 20.10
CA GLN A 240 -4.52 19.04 20.46
C GLN A 240 -3.62 18.10 19.66
N ASP A 241 -3.98 16.82 19.52
CA ASP A 241 -3.21 15.88 18.69
C ASP A 241 -3.19 16.31 17.22
N TYR A 242 -4.30 16.85 16.71
CA TYR A 242 -4.37 17.41 15.35
C TYR A 242 -3.46 18.64 15.18
N VAL A 243 -3.37 19.52 16.18
CA VAL A 243 -2.43 20.66 16.15
C VAL A 243 -0.97 20.18 16.17
N VAL A 244 -0.64 19.15 16.97
CA VAL A 244 0.71 18.56 17.00
C VAL A 244 1.06 17.97 15.65
N LEU A 245 0.16 17.17 15.07
CA LEU A 245 0.32 16.59 13.74
C LEU A 245 0.54 17.66 12.65
N TYR A 246 -0.29 18.70 12.64
CA TYR A 246 -0.14 19.84 11.74
C TYR A 246 1.26 20.46 11.83
N ARG A 247 1.77 20.70 13.04
CA ARG A 247 3.11 21.24 13.27
C ARG A 247 4.20 20.29 12.76
N ILE A 248 4.06 18.99 12.99
CA ILE A 248 5.00 17.98 12.48
C ILE A 248 5.07 18.06 10.96
N PHE A 249 3.94 18.05 10.26
CA PHE A 249 3.91 18.11 8.79
C PHE A 249 4.45 19.44 8.27
N LEU A 250 4.11 20.56 8.92
CA LEU A 250 4.60 21.89 8.54
C LEU A 250 6.13 21.98 8.68
N ILE A 251 6.68 21.62 9.85
CA ILE A 251 8.11 21.75 10.14
C ILE A 251 8.93 20.85 9.22
N TRP A 252 8.57 19.57 9.10
CA TRP A 252 9.28 18.66 8.21
C TRP A 252 9.09 19.01 6.75
N GLY A 253 7.91 19.54 6.37
CA GLY A 253 7.65 20.06 5.03
C GLY A 253 8.63 21.17 4.65
N ILE A 254 8.80 22.17 5.51
CA ILE A 254 9.75 23.28 5.30
C ILE A 254 11.19 22.76 5.19
N ILE A 255 11.62 21.91 6.14
CA ILE A 255 12.99 21.36 6.16
C ILE A 255 13.30 20.61 4.85
N LEU A 256 12.40 19.72 4.41
CA LEU A 256 12.62 18.92 3.21
C LEU A 256 12.58 19.76 1.92
N VAL A 257 11.74 20.81 1.85
CA VAL A 257 11.75 21.76 0.72
C VAL A 257 13.08 22.50 0.65
N ILE A 258 13.58 23.02 1.78
CA ILE A 258 14.87 23.74 1.82
C ILE A 258 16.01 22.82 1.39
N ILE A 259 16.05 21.58 1.88
CA ILE A 259 17.03 20.57 1.47
C ILE A 259 16.92 20.30 -0.03
N GLY A 260 15.72 20.06 -0.55
CA GLY A 260 15.48 19.75 -1.95
C GLY A 260 15.94 20.86 -2.89
N ILE A 261 15.56 22.11 -2.59
CA ILE A 261 16.01 23.29 -3.34
C ILE A 261 17.54 23.40 -3.27
N SER A 262 18.12 23.35 -2.06
CA SER A 262 19.57 23.53 -1.87
C SER A 262 20.40 22.50 -2.64
N LEU A 263 19.96 21.24 -2.66
CA LEU A 263 20.62 20.18 -3.42
C LEU A 263 20.43 20.31 -4.93
N GLY A 264 19.33 20.94 -5.37
CA GLY A 264 18.92 20.98 -6.78
C GLY A 264 19.01 22.35 -7.46
N LEU A 265 19.75 23.32 -6.92
CA LEU A 265 19.91 24.65 -7.55
C LEU A 265 20.66 24.62 -8.89
N ARG A 266 21.38 23.53 -9.18
CA ARG A 266 22.13 23.39 -10.44
C ARG A 266 21.16 23.30 -11.61
N LEU A 267 21.41 24.10 -12.65
CA LEU A 267 20.67 24.05 -13.89
C LEU A 267 21.13 22.86 -14.73
N ARG A 268 20.18 22.08 -15.23
CA ARG A 268 20.42 20.92 -16.08
C ARG A 268 19.78 21.13 -17.45
N ASN A 269 20.44 20.61 -18.47
CA ASN A 269 20.01 20.65 -19.86
C ASN A 269 20.50 19.35 -20.56
N PRO A 270 20.09 19.10 -21.81
CA PRO A 270 20.51 17.90 -22.53
C PRO A 270 22.02 17.73 -22.69
N ASP A 271 22.81 18.82 -22.60
CA ASP A 271 24.28 18.76 -22.73
C ASP A 271 24.97 18.18 -21.49
N ASN A 272 24.33 18.28 -20.31
CA ASN A 272 24.95 17.92 -19.02
C ASN A 272 24.18 16.85 -18.23
N MET A 273 23.07 16.34 -18.79
CA MET A 273 22.27 15.28 -18.19
C MET A 273 21.54 14.49 -19.30
N GLU A 274 21.65 13.17 -19.22
CA GLU A 274 21.11 12.27 -20.25
C GLU A 274 19.57 12.31 -20.29
N ILE A 275 19.01 12.72 -21.44
CA ILE A 275 17.56 12.87 -21.65
C ILE A 275 16.83 11.53 -21.59
N ASN A 276 17.48 10.44 -22.00
CA ASN A 276 16.92 9.10 -21.96
C ASN A 276 16.74 8.58 -20.53
N GLU A 277 17.53 9.08 -19.58
CA GLU A 277 17.35 8.81 -18.16
C GLU A 277 16.35 9.80 -17.54
N TYR A 278 16.42 11.07 -17.92
CA TYR A 278 15.63 12.12 -17.30
C TYR A 278 14.65 12.71 -18.32
N VAL A 279 13.60 11.97 -18.67
CA VAL A 279 12.58 12.36 -19.66
C VAL A 279 11.94 13.73 -19.36
N HIS A 280 11.95 14.16 -18.10
CA HIS A 280 11.46 15.49 -17.75
C HIS A 280 12.27 16.63 -18.42
N LEU A 281 13.50 16.36 -18.89
CA LEU A 281 14.30 17.27 -19.69
C LEU A 281 13.74 17.52 -21.09
N TYR A 282 12.87 16.67 -21.64
CA TYR A 282 12.18 16.99 -22.91
C TYR A 282 11.34 18.28 -22.80
N LEU A 283 10.90 18.65 -21.59
CA LEU A 283 10.21 19.92 -21.37
C LEU A 283 11.12 21.12 -21.64
N PHE A 284 12.43 20.99 -21.45
CA PHE A 284 13.39 22.06 -21.74
C PHE A 284 13.36 22.43 -23.23
N ASP A 285 13.39 21.43 -24.11
CA ASP A 285 13.34 21.64 -25.55
C ASP A 285 12.01 22.31 -25.94
N ILE A 286 10.89 21.87 -25.35
CA ILE A 286 9.57 22.46 -25.59
C ILE A 286 9.47 23.91 -25.07
N MET A 287 10.03 24.21 -23.89
CA MET A 287 10.05 25.56 -23.31
C MET A 287 10.82 26.57 -24.20
N ASN A 288 11.80 26.08 -24.95
CA ASN A 288 12.69 26.86 -25.81
C ASN A 288 12.25 26.92 -27.28
N GLN A 289 11.10 26.36 -27.64
CA GLN A 289 10.53 26.44 -29.00
C GLN A 289 10.07 27.85 -29.41
N GLN A 290 9.97 28.78 -28.46
CA GLN A 290 9.56 30.16 -28.70
C GLN A 290 10.76 31.11 -28.88
N ASP A 291 10.52 32.22 -29.59
CA ASP A 291 11.59 33.14 -30.03
C ASP A 291 11.93 34.26 -29.04
N TYR A 292 11.18 34.45 -27.96
CA TYR A 292 11.30 35.62 -27.08
C TYR A 292 12.16 35.41 -25.83
N TYR A 293 12.34 34.18 -25.33
CA TYR A 293 13.15 33.89 -24.15
C TYR A 293 13.76 32.49 -24.21
N GLN A 294 15.06 32.36 -23.95
CA GLN A 294 15.71 31.04 -23.97
C GLN A 294 16.16 30.66 -22.56
N PHE A 295 15.60 29.58 -22.03
CA PHE A 295 15.99 29.01 -20.75
C PHE A 295 17.38 28.39 -20.87
N GLN A 296 18.25 28.63 -19.88
CA GLN A 296 19.59 28.04 -19.83
C GLN A 296 19.60 26.59 -19.31
N GLY A 297 18.57 26.21 -18.56
CA GLY A 297 18.37 24.87 -18.04
C GLY A 297 17.19 24.83 -17.07
N ILE A 298 16.85 23.62 -16.62
CA ILE A 298 15.85 23.37 -15.58
C ILE A 298 16.58 23.15 -14.25
N PRO A 299 16.20 23.82 -13.15
CA PRO A 299 16.73 23.51 -11.82
C PRO A 299 16.55 22.02 -11.49
N GLU A 300 17.60 21.36 -11.05
CA GLU A 300 17.62 19.91 -10.77
C GLU A 300 16.53 19.48 -9.78
N PHE A 301 16.10 20.33 -8.84
CA PHE A 301 14.99 20.02 -7.92
C PHE A 301 13.61 19.94 -8.60
N LEU A 302 13.47 20.44 -9.84
CA LEU A 302 12.26 20.29 -10.66
C LEU A 302 12.33 19.07 -11.59
N ILE A 303 13.48 18.41 -11.71
CA ILE A 303 13.65 17.26 -12.60
C ILE A 303 13.35 15.97 -11.84
N ARG A 304 12.35 15.23 -12.32
CA ARG A 304 11.93 13.96 -11.69
C ARG A 304 13.09 12.98 -11.49
N GLY A 305 13.12 12.37 -10.31
CA GLY A 305 14.04 11.28 -9.98
C GLY A 305 15.46 11.72 -9.61
N THR A 306 15.72 13.02 -9.50
CA THR A 306 16.95 13.56 -8.88
C THR A 306 16.80 13.62 -7.37
N ALA A 307 17.92 13.69 -6.64
CA ALA A 307 17.88 13.74 -5.18
C ALA A 307 17.16 15.01 -4.67
N GLY A 308 17.48 16.18 -5.27
CA GLY A 308 16.83 17.45 -4.93
C GLY A 308 15.31 17.40 -5.15
N ASN A 309 14.87 16.79 -6.25
CA ASN A 309 13.45 16.64 -6.57
C ASN A 309 12.72 15.75 -5.58
N MET A 310 13.30 14.64 -5.15
CA MET A 310 12.65 13.74 -4.18
C MET A 310 12.43 14.43 -2.83
N PHE A 311 13.41 15.16 -2.31
CA PHE A 311 13.27 15.94 -1.08
C PHE A 311 12.25 17.08 -1.23
N TYR A 312 12.34 17.83 -2.33
CA TYR A 312 11.41 18.91 -2.64
C TYR A 312 9.97 18.39 -2.69
N ASN A 313 9.73 17.29 -3.41
CA ASN A 313 8.41 16.72 -3.56
C ASN A 313 7.83 16.19 -2.25
N LEU A 314 8.64 15.50 -1.43
CA LEU A 314 8.20 15.05 -0.11
C LEU A 314 7.84 16.24 0.80
N GLY A 315 8.68 17.27 0.81
CA GLY A 315 8.47 18.46 1.62
C GLY A 315 7.21 19.22 1.21
N ALA A 316 7.06 19.49 -0.08
CA ALA A 316 5.90 20.21 -0.61
C ALA A 316 4.60 19.42 -0.43
N ALA A 317 4.61 18.08 -0.58
CA ALA A 317 3.45 17.26 -0.28
C ALA A 317 3.02 17.39 1.20
N LEU A 318 3.97 17.36 2.14
CA LEU A 318 3.67 17.58 3.56
C LEU A 318 3.10 18.97 3.84
N LEU A 319 3.63 20.02 3.18
CA LEU A 319 3.10 21.38 3.31
C LEU A 319 1.67 21.50 2.80
N ILE A 320 1.38 20.94 1.62
CA ILE A 320 0.04 20.97 1.04
C ILE A 320 -0.95 20.25 1.95
N ILE A 321 -0.56 19.10 2.51
CA ILE A 321 -1.39 18.37 3.47
C ILE A 321 -1.54 19.17 4.75
N ALA A 322 -0.48 19.75 5.31
CA ALA A 322 -0.57 20.57 6.53
C ALA A 322 -1.52 21.76 6.37
N ILE A 323 -1.40 22.49 5.25
CA ILE A 323 -2.27 23.62 4.93
C ILE A 323 -3.72 23.16 4.80
N SER A 324 -3.97 22.08 4.06
CA SER A 324 -5.32 21.54 3.87
C SER A 324 -5.92 21.03 5.18
N PHE A 325 -5.13 20.35 5.98
CA PHE A 325 -5.50 19.85 7.30
C PHE A 325 -5.88 20.99 8.25
N PHE A 326 -5.14 22.10 8.22
CA PHE A 326 -5.45 23.29 9.01
C PHE A 326 -6.80 23.90 8.62
N PHE A 327 -7.05 24.12 7.33
CA PHE A 327 -8.28 24.78 6.88
C PHE A 327 -9.52 23.87 6.98
N ILE A 328 -9.36 22.57 6.74
CA ILE A 328 -10.50 21.65 6.62
C ILE A 328 -10.80 20.94 7.94
N ASP A 329 -9.79 20.36 8.60
CA ASP A 329 -10.00 19.52 9.78
C ASP A 329 -9.82 20.28 11.10
N LEU A 330 -8.98 21.32 11.17
CA LEU A 330 -8.79 22.13 12.39
C LEU A 330 -9.72 23.34 12.49
N ARG A 331 -10.10 23.93 11.35
CA ARG A 331 -11.03 25.05 11.24
C ARG A 331 -12.45 24.64 10.81
N ASP A 332 -12.70 23.34 10.67
CA ASP A 332 -13.98 22.78 10.24
C ASP A 332 -14.50 23.41 8.93
N GLY A 333 -13.59 23.73 8.00
CA GLY A 333 -13.96 24.34 6.72
C GLY A 333 -14.92 23.45 5.94
N ASP A 334 -16.08 23.99 5.55
CA ASP A 334 -17.01 23.31 4.67
C ASP A 334 -17.64 24.30 3.68
N ASN A 335 -17.37 24.09 2.39
CA ASN A 335 -17.98 24.84 1.31
C ASN A 335 -18.16 23.93 0.09
N ARG A 336 -18.89 24.41 -0.93
CA ARG A 336 -19.20 23.59 -2.11
C ARG A 336 -17.94 23.13 -2.85
N PHE A 337 -16.92 23.98 -2.93
CA PHE A 337 -15.64 23.62 -3.53
C PHE A 337 -14.94 22.50 -2.74
N ILE A 338 -14.81 22.61 -1.42
CA ILE A 338 -14.24 21.56 -0.57
C ILE A 338 -15.00 20.23 -0.75
N ARG A 339 -16.33 20.26 -0.77
CA ARG A 339 -17.15 19.05 -0.99
C ARG A 339 -16.92 18.42 -2.37
N MET A 340 -16.80 19.24 -3.41
CA MET A 340 -16.44 18.79 -4.76
C MET A 340 -15.06 18.14 -4.77
N MET A 341 -14.04 18.78 -4.20
CA MET A 341 -12.68 18.25 -4.15
C MET A 341 -12.62 16.94 -3.37
N ILE A 342 -13.30 16.86 -2.22
CA ILE A 342 -13.43 15.61 -1.46
C ILE A 342 -14.07 14.53 -2.33
N TYR A 343 -15.16 14.85 -3.04
CA TYR A 343 -15.81 13.90 -3.95
C TYR A 343 -14.82 13.36 -5.00
N TYR A 344 -14.10 14.23 -5.71
CA TYR A 344 -13.08 13.85 -6.71
C TYR A 344 -11.99 12.98 -6.09
N GLY A 345 -11.57 13.26 -4.85
CA GLY A 345 -10.61 12.44 -4.13
C GLY A 345 -11.09 11.03 -3.82
N LYS A 346 -12.39 10.83 -3.61
CA LYS A 346 -12.96 9.49 -3.38
C LYS A 346 -12.97 8.63 -4.64
N ILE A 347 -13.15 9.26 -5.81
CA ILE A 347 -13.27 8.60 -7.12
C ILE A 347 -12.01 8.80 -7.99
N SER A 348 -10.88 9.18 -7.38
CA SER A 348 -9.72 9.69 -8.11
C SER A 348 -9.10 8.66 -9.04
N LEU A 349 -9.14 7.37 -8.67
CA LEU A 349 -8.59 6.30 -9.49
C LEU A 349 -9.49 6.00 -10.71
N SER A 350 -10.81 5.97 -10.53
CA SER A 350 -11.77 6.00 -11.63
C SER A 350 -11.52 7.16 -12.60
N LEU A 351 -11.43 8.40 -12.07
CA LEU A 351 -11.16 9.59 -12.89
C LEU A 351 -9.84 9.47 -13.64
N PHE A 352 -8.79 8.94 -12.99
CA PHE A 352 -7.49 8.72 -13.61
C PHE A 352 -7.57 7.82 -14.85
N LEU A 353 -8.37 6.77 -14.81
CA LEU A 353 -8.48 5.85 -15.95
C LEU A 353 -9.42 6.34 -17.04
N ILE A 354 -10.57 6.91 -16.65
CA ILE A 354 -11.60 7.30 -17.61
C ILE A 354 -11.18 8.55 -18.40
N HIS A 355 -10.51 9.54 -17.79
CA HIS A 355 -10.14 10.75 -18.52
C HIS A 355 -9.16 10.48 -19.67
N LEU A 356 -8.32 9.45 -19.56
CA LEU A 356 -7.37 9.06 -20.61
C LEU A 356 -8.09 8.61 -21.89
N LEU A 357 -9.33 8.11 -21.79
CA LEU A 357 -10.16 7.77 -22.96
C LEU A 357 -10.54 9.02 -23.77
N PHE A 358 -10.57 10.19 -23.13
CA PHE A 358 -10.92 11.47 -23.75
C PHE A 358 -9.69 12.26 -24.20
N ALA A 359 -8.47 11.85 -23.82
CA ALA A 359 -7.24 12.56 -24.20
C ALA A 359 -7.04 12.60 -25.73
N ALA A 360 -7.54 11.61 -26.47
CA ALA A 360 -7.48 11.56 -27.93
C ALA A 360 -8.46 12.51 -28.65
N LEU A 361 -9.32 13.22 -27.93
CA LEU A 361 -10.15 14.28 -28.51
C LEU A 361 -9.28 15.51 -28.78
N PHE A 362 -9.62 16.33 -29.78
CA PHE A 362 -8.99 17.64 -30.03
C PHE A 362 -7.45 17.67 -30.08
N VAL A 363 -6.80 16.58 -30.48
CA VAL A 363 -5.33 16.46 -30.45
C VAL A 363 -4.68 17.59 -31.22
N ARG A 364 -3.93 18.46 -30.51
CA ARG A 364 -3.25 19.65 -31.04
C ARG A 364 -4.16 20.67 -31.74
N GLN A 365 -5.43 20.81 -31.34
CA GLN A 365 -6.38 21.68 -32.03
C GLN A 365 -6.72 22.98 -31.29
N LEU A 366 -6.45 23.07 -29.98
CA LEU A 366 -6.94 24.18 -29.15
C LEU A 366 -5.83 25.17 -28.85
N ASN A 367 -6.06 26.44 -29.20
CA ASN A 367 -5.26 27.55 -28.67
C ASN A 367 -5.53 27.75 -27.17
N ILE A 368 -4.68 28.53 -26.50
CA ILE A 368 -4.75 28.70 -25.04
C ILE A 368 -6.11 29.20 -24.52
N ILE A 369 -6.79 30.08 -25.24
CA ILE A 369 -8.07 30.67 -24.79
C ILE A 369 -9.17 29.61 -24.83
N VAL A 370 -9.30 28.93 -25.97
CA VAL A 370 -10.30 27.86 -26.14
C VAL A 370 -9.97 26.68 -25.24
N PHE A 371 -8.69 26.35 -25.08
CA PHE A 371 -8.22 25.33 -24.15
C PHE A 371 -8.65 25.61 -22.71
N LEU A 372 -8.50 26.82 -22.21
CA LEU A 372 -8.91 27.18 -20.84
C LEU A 372 -10.41 26.98 -20.62
N ILE A 373 -11.25 27.34 -21.58
CA ILE A 373 -12.70 27.09 -21.50
C ILE A 373 -12.98 25.59 -21.53
N ALA A 374 -12.36 24.89 -22.48
CA ALA A 374 -12.55 23.46 -22.69
C ALA A 374 -12.10 22.63 -21.47
N ILE A 375 -10.99 22.97 -20.82
CA ILE A 375 -10.48 22.20 -19.68
C ILE A 375 -11.38 22.34 -18.45
N PHE A 376 -11.92 23.53 -18.16
CA PHE A 376 -12.86 23.68 -17.04
C PHE A 376 -14.18 22.96 -17.32
N ALA A 377 -14.69 23.04 -18.55
CA ALA A 377 -15.86 22.28 -18.98
C ALA A 377 -15.61 20.77 -18.88
N PHE A 378 -14.43 20.31 -19.29
CA PHE A 378 -14.01 18.91 -19.23
C PHE A 378 -13.93 18.40 -17.79
N VAL A 379 -13.27 19.13 -16.89
CA VAL A 379 -13.19 18.76 -15.46
C VAL A 379 -14.60 18.64 -14.87
N ALA A 380 -15.46 19.63 -15.09
CA ALA A 380 -16.85 19.59 -14.62
C ALA A 380 -17.64 18.40 -15.21
N PHE A 381 -17.50 18.16 -16.52
CA PHE A 381 -18.10 17.02 -17.20
C PHE A 381 -17.66 15.69 -16.60
N MET A 382 -16.37 15.51 -16.33
CA MET A 382 -15.84 14.28 -15.72
C MET A 382 -16.41 14.04 -14.32
N GLY A 383 -16.52 15.08 -13.49
CA GLY A 383 -17.17 14.96 -12.18
C GLY A 383 -18.65 14.58 -12.29
N PHE A 384 -19.38 15.18 -13.23
CA PHE A 384 -20.79 14.88 -13.46
C PHE A 384 -21.01 13.47 -14.02
N LEU A 385 -20.18 13.04 -14.97
CA LEU A 385 -20.18 11.68 -15.52
C LEU A 385 -20.01 10.65 -14.42
N MET A 386 -19.03 10.86 -13.53
CA MET A 386 -18.80 9.97 -12.40
C MET A 386 -19.93 10.01 -11.36
N TYR A 387 -20.58 11.16 -11.18
CA TYR A 387 -21.75 11.27 -10.32
C TYR A 387 -22.92 10.43 -10.83
N ILE A 388 -23.24 10.53 -12.13
CA ILE A 388 -24.26 9.68 -12.78
C ILE A 388 -23.87 8.21 -12.65
N TRP A 389 -22.63 7.86 -13.01
CA TRP A 389 -22.16 6.47 -12.95
C TRP A 389 -22.33 5.87 -11.55
N ASN A 390 -21.91 6.60 -10.51
CA ASN A 390 -22.00 6.10 -9.14
C ASN A 390 -23.44 6.04 -8.63
N THR A 391 -24.30 6.98 -9.04
CA THR A 391 -25.69 7.05 -8.59
C THR A 391 -26.57 5.98 -9.25
N TYR A 392 -26.40 5.76 -10.55
CA TYR A 392 -27.31 4.89 -11.32
C TYR A 392 -26.73 3.51 -11.64
N ALA A 393 -25.41 3.39 -11.79
CA ALA A 393 -24.75 2.11 -12.07
C ALA A 393 -24.04 1.51 -10.83
N ASN A 394 -24.19 2.12 -9.65
CA ASN A 394 -23.56 1.68 -8.39
C ASN A 394 -22.05 1.43 -8.52
N GLY A 395 -21.36 2.19 -9.39
CA GLY A 395 -19.92 2.02 -9.62
C GLY A 395 -19.53 0.72 -10.33
N VAL A 396 -20.48 -0.07 -10.86
CA VAL A 396 -20.17 -1.32 -11.58
C VAL A 396 -19.28 -1.01 -12.79
N GLY A 397 -18.23 -1.81 -12.97
CA GLY A 397 -17.23 -1.60 -14.02
C GLY A 397 -16.16 -0.56 -13.71
N SER A 398 -16.25 0.16 -12.58
CA SER A 398 -15.18 1.06 -12.17
C SER A 398 -13.91 0.29 -11.80
N PRO A 399 -12.72 0.91 -11.85
CA PRO A 399 -11.47 0.29 -11.40
C PRO A 399 -11.54 -0.22 -9.95
N GLU A 400 -12.22 0.51 -9.06
CA GLU A 400 -12.45 0.10 -7.68
C GLU A 400 -13.35 -1.14 -7.62
N TRP A 401 -14.42 -1.20 -8.41
CA TRP A 401 -15.27 -2.39 -8.52
C TRP A 401 -14.48 -3.61 -9.02
N ILE A 402 -13.66 -3.43 -10.06
CA ILE A 402 -12.77 -4.49 -10.58
C ILE A 402 -11.83 -5.00 -9.48
N MET A 403 -11.23 -4.09 -8.69
CA MET A 403 -10.36 -4.46 -7.56
C MET A 403 -11.09 -5.26 -6.49
N VAL A 404 -12.34 -4.91 -6.19
CA VAL A 404 -13.17 -5.67 -5.25
C VAL A 404 -13.39 -7.09 -5.78
N GLN A 405 -13.75 -7.24 -7.06
CA GLN A 405 -13.99 -8.55 -7.67
C GLN A 405 -12.73 -9.43 -7.65
N PHE A 406 -11.58 -8.90 -8.07
CA PHE A 406 -10.31 -9.65 -8.01
C PHE A 406 -9.93 -10.04 -6.57
N SER A 407 -10.20 -9.17 -5.59
CA SER A 407 -9.93 -9.48 -4.19
C SER A 407 -10.79 -10.62 -3.64
N ARG A 408 -12.01 -10.82 -4.19
CA ARG A 408 -12.92 -11.90 -3.81
C ARG A 408 -12.48 -13.24 -4.38
N VAL A 409 -11.97 -13.27 -5.62
CA VAL A 409 -11.45 -14.50 -6.25
C VAL A 409 -10.34 -15.14 -5.41
N GLY A 410 -9.55 -14.34 -4.68
CA GLY A 410 -8.52 -14.84 -3.76
C GLY A 410 -8.95 -15.12 -2.32
N GLN A 411 -10.20 -14.81 -1.93
CA GLN A 411 -10.68 -15.02 -0.56
C GLN A 411 -11.32 -16.41 -0.41
N LYS A 412 -10.90 -17.14 0.63
CA LYS A 412 -11.57 -18.39 1.02
C LYS A 412 -13.03 -18.09 1.33
N THR A 413 -13.92 -18.86 0.75
CA THR A 413 -15.38 -18.64 0.84
C THR A 413 -15.84 -18.75 2.29
N GLY A 414 -16.93 -18.07 2.66
CA GLY A 414 -17.49 -18.21 4.02
C GLY A 414 -17.77 -19.67 4.41
N GLN A 415 -18.10 -20.52 3.43
CA GLN A 415 -18.20 -21.97 3.60
C GLN A 415 -16.84 -22.65 3.82
N GLN A 416 -15.78 -22.28 3.09
CA GLN A 416 -14.42 -22.78 3.35
C GLN A 416 -13.91 -22.34 4.73
N VAL A 417 -14.20 -21.10 5.16
CA VAL A 417 -13.89 -20.62 6.51
C VAL A 417 -14.66 -21.41 7.55
N LYS A 418 -15.98 -21.61 7.37
CA LYS A 418 -16.79 -22.46 8.26
C LYS A 418 -16.28 -23.91 8.29
N ARG A 419 -15.83 -24.47 7.16
CA ARG A 419 -15.21 -25.81 7.10
C ARG A 419 -13.89 -25.86 7.86
N GLU A 420 -13.02 -24.85 7.71
CA GLU A 420 -11.77 -24.78 8.45
C GLU A 420 -12.02 -24.60 9.96
N ILE A 421 -12.94 -23.72 10.36
CA ILE A 421 -13.35 -23.56 11.76
C ILE A 421 -13.86 -24.90 12.31
N ARG A 422 -14.74 -25.61 11.58
CA ARG A 422 -15.22 -26.94 11.99
C ARG A 422 -14.08 -27.95 12.11
N LYS A 423 -13.11 -27.94 11.19
CA LYS A 423 -11.91 -28.81 11.26
C LYS A 423 -11.04 -28.46 12.47
N THR A 424 -10.83 -27.17 12.75
CA THR A 424 -10.07 -26.69 13.91
C THR A 424 -10.78 -27.02 15.23
N GLU A 425 -12.10 -26.80 15.32
CA GLU A 425 -12.90 -27.20 16.48
C GLU A 425 -12.87 -28.71 16.70
N ALA A 426 -12.98 -29.51 15.63
CA ALA A 426 -12.85 -30.96 15.71
C ALA A 426 -11.46 -31.38 16.21
N ALA A 427 -10.39 -30.75 15.73
CA ALA A 427 -9.02 -31.00 16.18
C ALA A 427 -8.83 -30.62 17.66
N ILE A 428 -9.39 -29.49 18.11
CA ILE A 428 -9.34 -29.04 19.52
C ILE A 428 -10.12 -30.01 20.42
N ARG A 429 -11.29 -30.47 19.99
CA ARG A 429 -12.08 -31.48 20.73
C ARG A 429 -11.30 -32.79 20.85
N HIS A 430 -10.73 -33.28 19.75
CA HIS A 430 -9.91 -34.49 19.74
C HIS A 430 -8.69 -34.36 20.66
N PHE A 431 -8.00 -33.21 20.62
CA PHE A 431 -6.86 -32.93 21.51
C PHE A 431 -7.27 -32.88 22.98
N SER A 432 -8.42 -32.27 23.29
CA SER A 432 -8.98 -32.20 24.65
C SER A 432 -9.36 -33.59 25.17
N GLN A 433 -9.94 -34.44 24.32
CA GLN A 433 -10.24 -35.84 24.64
C GLN A 433 -8.95 -36.65 24.89
N MET A 434 -7.90 -36.48 24.07
CA MET A 434 -6.60 -37.11 24.34
C MET A 434 -6.01 -36.69 25.68
N ILE A 435 -6.12 -35.42 26.06
CA ILE A 435 -5.67 -34.94 27.38
C ILE A 435 -6.49 -35.59 28.50
N ALA A 436 -7.81 -35.67 28.35
CA ALA A 436 -8.70 -36.29 29.34
C ALA A 436 -8.37 -37.79 29.52
N ILE A 437 -8.16 -38.53 28.41
CA ILE A 437 -7.74 -39.93 28.44
C ILE A 437 -6.39 -40.06 29.14
N LYS A 438 -5.39 -39.26 28.77
CA LYS A 438 -4.07 -39.29 29.43
C LYS A 438 -4.17 -39.02 30.93
N LYS A 439 -5.02 -38.07 31.36
CA LYS A 439 -5.26 -37.79 32.78
C LYS A 439 -5.91 -38.99 33.47
N LYS A 440 -6.93 -39.59 32.87
CA LYS A 440 -7.63 -40.78 33.41
C LYS A 440 -6.68 -41.97 33.55
N THR A 441 -5.92 -42.30 32.51
CA THR A 441 -4.93 -43.39 32.54
C THR A 441 -3.83 -43.13 33.58
N LYS A 442 -3.43 -41.87 33.79
CA LYS A 442 -2.48 -41.52 34.86
C LYS A 442 -3.08 -41.72 36.24
N LEU A 443 -4.38 -41.44 36.41
CA LEU A 443 -5.12 -41.66 37.66
C LEU A 443 -5.28 -43.15 37.96
N GLU A 444 -5.72 -43.94 36.97
CA GLU A 444 -5.85 -45.41 37.08
C GLU A 444 -4.50 -46.04 37.47
N LYS A 445 -3.40 -45.67 36.81
CA LYS A 445 -2.05 -46.13 37.19
C LYS A 445 -1.62 -45.73 38.60
N MET A 446 -2.09 -44.57 39.08
CA MET A 446 -1.79 -44.09 40.43
C MET A 446 -2.60 -44.85 41.48
N GLU A 447 -3.87 -45.18 41.18
CA GLU A 447 -4.73 -46.02 42.01
C GLU A 447 -4.19 -47.44 42.11
N ASP A 448 -3.80 -48.06 40.98
CA ASP A 448 -3.16 -49.38 40.96
C ASP A 448 -1.87 -49.39 41.81
N PHE A 449 -1.03 -48.36 41.66
CA PHE A 449 0.19 -48.21 42.46
C PHE A 449 -0.11 -48.09 43.96
N LEU A 450 -1.13 -47.32 44.34
CA LEU A 450 -1.56 -47.18 45.73
C LEU A 450 -2.15 -48.48 46.29
N ALA A 451 -2.88 -49.25 45.47
CA ALA A 451 -3.41 -50.55 45.85
C ALA A 451 -2.29 -51.55 46.14
N VAL A 452 -1.28 -51.63 45.26
CA VAL A 452 -0.08 -52.46 45.46
C VAL A 452 0.68 -52.06 46.74
N GLN A 453 0.88 -50.76 46.98
CA GLN A 453 1.51 -50.30 48.22
C GLN A 453 0.71 -50.67 49.48
N LYS A 454 -0.61 -50.63 49.41
CA LYS A 454 -1.48 -51.00 50.52
C LYS A 454 -1.40 -52.49 50.82
N GLU A 455 -1.37 -53.33 49.79
CA GLU A 455 -1.20 -54.78 49.92
C GLU A 455 0.14 -55.14 50.54
N GLN A 456 1.24 -54.55 50.04
CA GLN A 456 2.58 -54.72 50.62
C GLN A 456 2.65 -54.31 52.10
N ARG A 457 2.00 -53.20 52.48
CA ARG A 457 1.91 -52.78 53.90
C ARG A 457 1.11 -53.76 54.75
N LEU A 458 0.04 -54.34 54.21
CA LEU A 458 -0.76 -55.35 54.92
C LEU A 458 0.03 -56.64 55.13
N GLU A 459 0.78 -57.08 54.13
CA GLU A 459 1.69 -58.23 54.23
C GLU A 459 2.80 -58.00 55.27
N GLU A 460 3.42 -56.81 55.27
CA GLU A 460 4.40 -56.43 56.29
C GLU A 460 3.82 -56.41 57.71
N LEU A 461 2.57 -55.94 57.87
CA LEU A 461 1.86 -55.96 59.14
C LEU A 461 1.53 -57.37 59.60
N ASP A 462 1.01 -58.24 58.72
CA ASP A 462 0.73 -59.65 59.04
C ASP A 462 2.01 -60.40 59.39
N LYS A 463 3.11 -60.15 58.67
CA LYS A 463 4.43 -60.69 58.99
C LYS A 463 4.90 -60.26 60.38
N LYS A 464 4.82 -58.96 60.70
CA LYS A 464 5.15 -58.44 62.04
C LYS A 464 4.25 -59.00 63.13
N GLU A 465 2.97 -59.23 62.85
CA GLU A 465 2.04 -59.81 63.82
C GLU A 465 2.34 -61.30 64.06
N ARG A 466 2.69 -62.05 63.01
CA ARG A 466 3.18 -63.44 63.12
C ARG A 466 4.48 -63.50 63.91
N GLU A 467 5.45 -62.64 63.63
CA GLU A 467 6.70 -62.53 64.39
C GLU A 467 6.41 -62.26 65.87
N LYS A 468 5.52 -61.30 66.18
CA LYS A 468 5.09 -61.04 67.57
C LYS A 468 4.38 -62.23 68.23
N ARG A 469 3.54 -62.97 67.50
CA ARG A 469 2.88 -64.17 68.03
C ARG A 469 3.89 -65.28 68.32
N VAL A 470 4.87 -65.47 67.44
CA VAL A 470 5.99 -66.41 67.61
C VAL A 470 6.83 -66.02 68.82
N GLU A 471 7.22 -64.75 68.95
CA GLU A 471 7.96 -64.23 70.11
C GLU A 471 7.17 -64.43 71.43
N LYS A 472 5.86 -64.15 71.41
CA LYS A 472 4.98 -64.35 72.56
C LYS A 472 4.79 -65.82 72.91
N PHE A 473 4.76 -66.70 71.92
CA PHE A 473 4.72 -68.16 72.09
C PHE A 473 6.04 -68.70 72.65
N HIS A 474 7.20 -68.24 72.13
CA HIS A 474 8.52 -68.57 72.68
C HIS A 474 8.63 -68.14 74.15
N LYS A 475 8.20 -66.92 74.49
CA LYS A 475 8.11 -66.45 75.88
C LYS A 475 7.20 -67.30 76.77
N GLN A 476 6.07 -67.79 76.25
CA GLN A 476 5.16 -68.67 77.01
C GLN A 476 5.71 -70.08 77.21
N MET A 477 6.51 -70.58 76.26
CA MET A 477 7.11 -71.91 76.30
C MET A 477 8.42 -71.96 77.13
N GLY A 478 8.84 -70.84 77.72
CA GLY A 478 10.06 -70.79 78.55
C GLY A 478 11.35 -70.87 77.74
N TYR A 479 11.30 -70.59 76.43
CA TYR A 479 12.49 -70.35 75.64
C TYR A 479 12.97 -68.92 75.92
N ASP A 480 13.87 -68.76 76.89
CA ASP A 480 14.72 -67.58 76.99
C ASP A 480 15.70 -67.63 75.81
N GLU A 481 15.63 -66.67 74.90
CA GLU A 481 16.57 -66.53 73.77
C GLU A 481 18.02 -66.23 74.21
N ASP A 482 18.26 -66.08 75.52
CA ASP A 482 19.59 -65.87 76.10
C ASP A 482 20.26 -67.18 76.63
N LYS A 483 19.80 -68.36 76.18
CA LYS A 483 20.49 -69.64 76.40
C LYS A 483 20.57 -70.49 75.12
N GLU A 484 21.42 -70.06 74.20
CA GLU A 484 22.35 -70.96 73.47
C GLU A 484 23.57 -70.19 72.97
#